data_AF-A0A352UHD0-F1
#
_entry.id   AF-A0A352UHD0-F1
#
_cell.length_a   1.000
_cell.length_b   1.000
_cell.length_c   1.000
_cell.angle_alpha   90.00
_cell.angle_beta   90.00
_cell.angle_gamma   90.00
#
_symmetry.space_group_name_H-M   'P 1'
#
loop_
_entity.id
_entity.type
_entity.pdbx_description
1 polymer ?
#
loop_
_entity_poly.entity_id
_entity_poly.type
_entity_poly.pdbx_seq_one_letter_code
_entity_poly.pdbx_strand_id
1 'polypeptide(L)'
;MDFSENMIETAKILPNGNHPGINWICGPVEEVLLSPPYALITAGQSLHWMDWEVVFPRLKESLTRNGYLAIVGQKNSPMPWDGDLFKKIIPTYSTNQDFVPCNLVEELESRNLFH
;
A
#
# COMPACT_ATOMS: atom_id res chain seq x y z
N MET A 1 4.59 -10.91 0.48
CA MET A 1 4.43 -10.81 1.94
C MET A 1 3.00 -10.39 2.18
N ASP A 2 2.29 -11.06 3.08
CA ASP A 2 0.87 -10.81 3.40
C ASP A 2 0.58 -11.37 4.80
N PHE A 3 -0.38 -10.81 5.54
CA PHE A 3 -0.77 -11.35 6.84
C PHE A 3 -1.77 -12.52 6.72
N SER A 4 -2.34 -12.72 5.53
CA SER A 4 -3.25 -13.82 5.21
C SER A 4 -2.51 -15.01 4.63
N GLU A 5 -2.44 -16.09 5.41
CA GLU A 5 -1.89 -17.37 4.96
C GLU A 5 -2.62 -17.90 3.71
N ASN A 6 -3.96 -17.77 3.66
CA ASN A 6 -4.75 -18.18 2.51
C ASN A 6 -4.40 -17.42 1.22
N MET A 7 -4.08 -16.12 1.33
CA MET A 7 -3.66 -15.33 0.17
C MET A 7 -2.28 -15.80 -0.33
N ILE A 8 -1.37 -16.12 0.59
CA ILE A 8 -0.05 -16.66 0.24
C ILE A 8 -0.15 -18.03 -0.44
N GLU A 9 -0.96 -18.94 0.11
CA GLU A 9 -1.17 -20.26 -0.50
C GLU A 9 -1.83 -20.16 -1.88
N THR A 10 -2.78 -19.23 -2.03
CA THR A 10 -3.37 -18.92 -3.34
C THR A 10 -2.32 -18.37 -4.31
N ALA A 11 -1.46 -17.46 -3.85
CA ALA A 11 -0.42 -16.88 -4.70
C ALA A 11 0.60 -17.94 -5.17
N LYS A 12 0.95 -18.90 -4.31
CA LYS A 12 1.88 -19.99 -4.64
C LYS A 12 1.41 -20.90 -5.78
N ILE A 13 0.10 -21.07 -5.95
CA ILE A 13 -0.48 -21.91 -7.02
C ILE A 13 -0.68 -21.18 -8.36
N LEU A 14 -0.54 -19.86 -8.39
CA LEU A 14 -0.58 -19.08 -9.62
C LEU A 14 0.66 -19.32 -10.48
N PRO A 15 0.62 -19.03 -11.81
CA PRO A 15 1.78 -19.18 -12.68
C PRO A 15 3.02 -18.48 -12.11
N ASN A 16 4.11 -19.23 -11.95
CA ASN A 16 5.38 -18.79 -11.33
C ASN A 16 5.29 -18.37 -9.85
N GLY A 17 4.18 -18.61 -9.17
CA GLY A 17 3.98 -18.24 -7.76
C GLY A 17 4.85 -19.02 -6.77
N ASN A 18 5.33 -20.19 -7.16
CA ASN A 18 6.26 -21.02 -6.40
C ASN A 18 7.70 -20.98 -6.95
N HIS A 19 8.04 -19.97 -7.76
CA HIS A 19 9.38 -19.83 -8.30
C HIS A 19 10.43 -19.78 -7.16
N PRO A 20 11.57 -20.49 -7.26
CA PRO A 20 12.54 -20.62 -6.16
C PRO A 20 13.19 -19.28 -5.75
N GLY A 21 13.10 -18.26 -6.61
CA GLY A 21 13.52 -16.89 -6.30
C GLY A 21 12.51 -16.09 -5.44
N ILE A 22 11.35 -16.65 -5.11
CA ILE A 22 10.32 -15.99 -4.30
C ILE A 22 10.39 -16.52 -2.86
N ASN A 23 10.56 -15.60 -1.91
CA ASN A 23 10.42 -15.89 -0.49
C ASN A 23 9.07 -15.36 0.02
N TRP A 24 8.14 -16.26 0.35
CA TRP A 24 6.84 -15.88 0.90
C TRP A 24 6.94 -15.70 2.43
N ILE A 25 6.57 -14.50 2.90
CA ILE A 25 6.58 -14.13 4.32
C ILE A 25 5.14 -13.91 4.76
N CYS A 26 4.69 -14.67 5.77
CA CYS A 26 3.37 -14.55 6.39
C CYS A 26 3.45 -13.72 7.67
N GLY A 27 2.63 -12.67 7.78
CA GLY A 27 2.53 -11.81 8.96
C GLY A 27 2.36 -10.34 8.62
N PRO A 28 2.16 -9.45 9.60
CA PRO A 28 2.07 -8.00 9.39
C PRO A 28 3.45 -7.40 9.06
N VAL A 29 3.48 -6.37 8.20
CA VAL A 29 4.76 -5.80 7.70
C VAL A 29 5.53 -5.09 8.82
N GLU A 30 4.78 -4.63 9.81
CA GLU A 30 5.21 -4.02 11.05
C GLU A 30 6.14 -4.94 11.86
N GLU A 31 5.94 -6.26 11.81
CA GLU A 31 6.59 -7.21 12.71
C GLU A 31 7.54 -8.19 12.00
N VAL A 32 7.22 -8.60 10.77
CA VAL A 32 7.96 -9.67 10.09
C VAL A 32 9.40 -9.28 9.77
N LEU A 33 10.32 -10.24 9.84
CA LEU A 33 11.70 -10.02 9.43
C LEU A 33 11.80 -9.87 7.91
N LEU A 34 12.26 -8.69 7.47
CA LEU A 34 12.56 -8.41 6.07
C LEU A 34 14.01 -8.79 5.74
N SER A 35 14.33 -8.87 4.45
CA SER A 35 15.66 -9.16 3.92
C SER A 35 16.16 -8.01 3.03
N PRO A 36 16.41 -6.82 3.60
CA PRO A 36 16.90 -5.66 2.86
C PRO A 36 18.33 -5.85 2.33
N PRO A 37 18.79 -5.03 1.37
CA PRO A 37 18.05 -3.91 0.77
C PRO A 37 17.24 -4.31 -0.46
N TYR A 38 16.08 -3.69 -0.64
CA TYR A 38 15.21 -3.85 -1.80
C TYR A 38 15.42 -2.73 -2.81
N ALA A 39 15.50 -3.07 -4.09
CA ALA A 39 15.48 -2.08 -5.18
C ALA A 39 14.05 -1.56 -5.46
N LEU A 40 13.03 -2.35 -5.13
CA LEU A 40 11.63 -2.02 -5.34
C LEU A 40 10.78 -2.66 -4.25
N ILE A 41 9.89 -1.86 -3.67
CA ILE A 41 8.80 -2.32 -2.81
C ILE A 41 7.50 -1.94 -3.50
N THR A 42 6.53 -2.86 -3.55
CA THR A 42 5.21 -2.59 -4.13
C THR A 42 4.14 -2.73 -3.05
N ALA A 43 3.17 -1.82 -3.06
CA ALA A 43 2.01 -1.88 -2.17
C ALA A 43 0.72 -1.76 -2.99
N GLY A 44 -0.02 -2.86 -3.10
CA GLY A 44 -1.29 -2.91 -3.84
C GLY A 44 -2.47 -2.64 -2.93
N GLN A 45 -3.01 -1.43 -2.95
CA GLN A 45 -4.19 -1.00 -2.16
C GLN A 45 -4.24 -1.50 -0.71
N SER A 46 -3.10 -1.57 -0.01
CA SER A 46 -3.02 -2.11 1.35
C SER A 46 -2.62 -1.09 2.42
N LEU A 47 -1.91 -0.02 2.04
CA LEU A 47 -1.31 0.94 2.98
C LEU A 47 -2.32 1.62 3.92
N HIS A 48 -3.59 1.72 3.55
CA HIS A 48 -4.62 2.34 4.39
C HIS A 48 -5.02 1.49 5.62
N TRP A 49 -4.60 0.23 5.68
CA TRP A 49 -4.82 -0.66 6.82
C TRP A 49 -3.64 -0.73 7.79
N MET A 50 -2.51 -0.11 7.45
CA MET A 50 -1.24 -0.26 8.14
C MET A 50 -0.97 0.89 9.11
N ASP A 51 -0.11 0.66 10.10
CA ASP A 51 0.40 1.73 10.96
C ASP A 51 1.49 2.53 10.23
N TRP A 52 1.13 3.73 9.76
CA TRP A 52 2.01 4.55 8.93
C TRP A 52 3.30 4.97 9.63
N GLU A 53 3.24 5.21 10.95
CA GLU A 53 4.39 5.65 11.73
C GLU A 53 5.42 4.52 11.91
N VAL A 54 4.99 3.27 11.78
CA VAL A 54 5.87 2.09 11.79
C VAL A 54 6.31 1.71 10.39
N VAL A 55 5.36 1.61 9.46
CA VAL A 55 5.58 1.02 8.15
C VAL A 55 6.47 1.89 7.27
N PHE A 56 6.19 3.19 7.13
CA PHE A 56 6.94 4.00 6.17
C PHE A 56 8.42 4.17 6.51
N PRO A 57 8.82 4.44 7.77
CA PRO A 57 10.24 4.43 8.14
C PRO A 57 10.90 3.07 7.84
N ARG A 58 10.24 1.96 8.20
CA ARG A 58 10.74 0.60 7.94
C ARG A 58 10.93 0.32 6.45
N LEU A 59 9.97 0.72 5.60
CA LEU A 59 10.09 0.56 4.16
C LEU A 59 11.22 1.43 3.59
N LYS A 60 11.34 2.68 4.04
CA LYS A 60 12.40 3.61 3.63
C LYS A 60 13.79 3.05 3.96
N GLU A 61 13.99 2.55 5.18
CA GLU A 61 15.25 1.93 5.63
C GLU A 61 15.55 0.62 4.90
N SER A 62 14.52 -0.08 4.43
CA SER A 62 14.68 -1.34 3.70
C SER A 62 15.03 -1.13 2.22
N LEU A 63 14.94 0.09 1.68
CA LEU A 63 15.27 0.38 0.29
C LEU A 63 16.77 0.60 0.08
N THR A 64 17.27 0.24 -1.10
CA THR A 64 18.57 0.74 -1.57
C THR A 64 18.55 2.26 -1.74
N ARG A 65 19.72 2.91 -1.85
CA ARG A 65 19.83 4.36 -2.08
C ARG A 65 19.00 4.89 -3.26
N ASN A 66 18.81 4.08 -4.30
CA ASN A 66 18.04 4.43 -5.50
C ASN A 66 16.79 3.54 -5.64
N GLY A 67 16.30 2.97 -4.52
CA GLY A 67 15.14 2.11 -4.50
C GLY A 67 13.84 2.90 -4.49
N TYR A 68 12.75 2.28 -4.94
CA TYR A 68 11.44 2.92 -5.03
C TYR A 68 10.38 2.17 -4.23
N LEU A 69 9.44 2.94 -3.65
CA LEU A 69 8.14 2.44 -3.21
C LEU A 69 7.11 2.75 -4.29
N ALA A 70 6.57 1.70 -4.93
CA ALA A 70 5.50 1.83 -5.91
C ALA A 70 4.14 1.54 -5.24
N ILE A 71 3.31 2.58 -5.13
CA ILE A 71 1.95 2.48 -4.62
C ILE A 71 1.03 2.18 -5.80
N VAL A 72 0.51 0.95 -5.85
CA VAL A 72 -0.31 0.47 -6.94
C VAL A 72 -1.78 0.58 -6.52
N GLY A 73 -2.51 1.43 -7.23
CA GLY A 73 -3.94 1.63 -7.07
C GLY A 73 -4.70 1.29 -8.34
N GLN A 74 -5.99 1.02 -8.19
CA GLN A 74 -6.95 0.93 -9.28
C GLN A 74 -7.99 2.03 -9.12
N LYS A 75 -8.27 2.73 -10.21
CA LYS A 75 -9.35 3.72 -10.30
C LYS A 75 -10.03 3.52 -11.65
N ASN A 76 -11.34 3.28 -11.65
CA ASN A 76 -12.10 3.42 -12.89
C ASN A 76 -12.33 4.91 -13.12
N SER A 77 -12.19 5.37 -14.37
CA SER A 77 -12.37 6.78 -14.71
C SER A 77 -13.20 6.89 -15.99
N PRO A 78 -14.39 7.51 -15.94
CA PRO A 78 -15.05 8.08 -14.75
C PRO A 78 -15.68 7.01 -13.84
N MET A 79 -15.77 7.27 -12.55
CA MET A 79 -16.65 6.53 -11.65
C MET A 79 -18.10 7.02 -11.84
N PRO A 80 -19.12 6.15 -11.72
CA PRO A 80 -20.52 6.55 -11.83
C PRO A 80 -20.96 7.63 -10.82
N TRP A 81 -20.21 7.78 -9.73
CA TRP A 81 -20.47 8.75 -8.67
C TRP A 81 -19.49 9.91 -8.63
N ASP A 82 -18.63 10.08 -9.64
CA ASP A 82 -17.77 11.26 -9.75
C ASP A 82 -18.60 12.56 -9.90
N GLY A 83 -17.95 13.71 -9.72
CA GLY A 83 -18.56 15.03 -9.93
C GLY A 83 -19.53 15.43 -8.81
N ASP A 84 -20.73 15.88 -9.18
CA ASP A 84 -21.69 16.46 -8.23
C ASP A 84 -22.25 15.43 -7.25
N LEU A 85 -22.34 14.16 -7.66
CA LEU A 85 -22.82 13.11 -6.77
C LEU A 85 -21.82 12.85 -5.62
N PHE A 86 -20.52 12.80 -5.90
CA PHE A 86 -19.47 12.72 -4.88
C PHE A 86 -19.56 13.88 -3.89
N LYS A 87 -19.67 15.12 -4.40
CA LYS A 87 -19.80 16.35 -3.59
C LYS A 87 -21.03 16.36 -2.70
N LYS A 88 -22.08 15.62 -3.06
CA LYS A 88 -23.30 15.49 -2.27
C LYS A 88 -23.23 14.36 -1.25
N ILE A 89 -22.75 13.18 -1.66
CA ILE A 89 -22.77 11.98 -0.82
C ILE A 89 -21.85 12.13 0.38
N ILE A 90 -20.61 12.59 0.18
CA ILE A 90 -19.62 12.62 1.27
C ILE A 90 -20.08 13.53 2.42
N PRO A 91 -20.43 14.81 2.21
CA PRO A 91 -20.87 15.65 3.34
C PRO A 91 -22.17 15.15 4.00
N THR A 92 -23.07 14.54 3.23
CA THR A 92 -24.38 14.11 3.74
C THR A 92 -24.30 12.84 4.60
N TYR A 93 -23.45 11.89 4.21
CA TYR A 93 -23.49 10.53 4.77
C TYR A 93 -22.18 10.06 5.39
N SER A 94 -21.05 10.75 5.16
CA SER A 94 -19.77 10.38 5.76
C SER A 94 -19.80 10.60 7.27
N THR A 95 -19.23 9.66 8.03
CA THR A 95 -18.92 9.88 9.45
C THR A 95 -17.70 10.79 9.64
N ASN A 96 -16.87 10.93 8.61
CA ASN A 96 -15.79 11.91 8.54
C ASN A 96 -16.32 13.19 7.84
N GLN A 97 -16.73 14.17 8.64
CA GLN A 97 -17.28 15.44 8.17
C GLN A 97 -16.20 16.42 7.67
N ASP A 98 -14.95 16.22 8.10
CA ASP A 98 -13.78 16.98 7.65
C ASP A 98 -13.03 16.26 6.53
N PHE A 99 -13.73 15.45 5.74
CA PHE A 99 -13.12 14.67 4.67
C PHE A 99 -12.45 15.59 3.64
N VAL A 100 -11.16 15.38 3.43
CA VAL A 100 -10.38 15.96 2.34
C VAL A 100 -9.79 14.80 1.52
N PRO A 101 -9.89 14.83 0.18
CA PRO A 101 -9.21 13.86 -0.66
C PRO A 101 -7.70 13.88 -0.37
N CYS A 102 -7.16 12.73 0.05
CA CYS A 102 -5.73 12.59 0.31
C CYS A 102 -5.01 12.07 -0.94
N ASN A 103 -4.03 12.83 -1.43
CA ASN A 103 -3.02 12.29 -2.33
C ASN A 103 -1.91 11.66 -1.48
N LEU A 104 -1.90 10.33 -1.41
CA LEU A 104 -0.97 9.60 -0.55
C LEU A 104 0.50 9.87 -0.88
N VAL A 105 0.84 10.12 -2.15
CA VAL A 105 2.23 10.43 -2.53
C VAL A 105 2.65 11.78 -1.95
N GLU A 106 1.85 12.82 -2.18
CA GLU A 106 2.10 14.17 -1.65
C GLU A 106 2.17 14.18 -0.12
N GLU A 107 1.29 13.41 0.54
CA GLU A 107 1.29 13.28 2.00
C GLU A 107 2.61 12.69 2.50
N LEU A 108 3.13 11.64 1.85
CA LEU A 108 4.38 11.00 2.23
C LEU A 108 5.61 11.85 1.97
N GLU A 109 5.60 12.61 0.87
CA GLU A 109 6.65 13.58 0.55
C GLU A 109 6.66 14.73 1.57
N SER A 110 5.49 15.26 1.94
CA SER A 110 5.38 16.36 2.91
C SER A 110 5.92 15.99 4.30
N ARG A 111 5.83 14.71 4.66
CA ARG A 111 6.37 14.13 5.91
C ARG A 111 7.85 13.77 5.82
N ASN A 112 8.53 14.05 4.70
CA ASN A 112 9.92 13.68 4.42
C ASN A 112 10.19 12.17 4.52
N LEU A 113 9.17 11.33 4.31
CA LEU A 113 9.31 9.88 4.33
C LEU A 113 9.87 9.38 2.99
N PHE A 114 9.42 9.96 1.88
CA PHE A 114 9.91 9.66 0.53
C PHE A 114 10.13 10.98 -0.24
N HIS A 115 10.86 10.92 -1.37
CA HIS A 115 11.22 12.06 -2.22
C HIS A 115 11.42 11.61 -3.67
#